data_AF-A0AA89BSD5-F1
#
_entry.id   AF-A0AA89BSD5-F1
#
_cell.length_a   1.000
_cell.length_b   1.000
_cell.length_c   1.000
_cell.angle_alpha   90.00
_cell.angle_beta   90.00
_cell.angle_gamma   90.00
#
_symmetry.space_group_name_H-M   'P 1'
#
loop_
_entity.id
_entity.type
_entity.pdbx_description
1 polymer ?
#
loop_
_entity_poly.entity_id
_entity_poly.type
_entity_poly.pdbx_seq_one_letter_code
_entity_poly.pdbx_strand_id
1 'polypeptide(L)'
;VKKKTNPKPEETMTGTWIEERICSNSMGRIGIELLCESAKSVFSPCVLGIACMQTEIIFMYLEISPDHLEALYYNKPVNDKRAIIHYTKNFDIMKAEDRVQFVDFMFYLGSLQKWNLSRYYVDV
;
A
#
# COMPACT_ATOMS: atom_id res chain seq x y z
N VAL A 1 52.14 -13.38 13.15
CA VAL A 1 50.98 -13.09 12.26
C VAL A 1 49.72 -12.96 13.12
N LYS A 2 49.28 -11.74 13.45
CA LYS A 2 48.05 -11.51 14.22
C LYS A 2 46.86 -11.60 13.26
N LYS A 3 45.99 -12.60 13.43
CA LYS A 3 44.74 -12.74 12.67
C LYS A 3 43.82 -11.57 13.04
N LYS A 4 43.56 -10.68 12.07
CA LYS A 4 42.45 -9.72 12.14
C LYS A 4 41.15 -10.54 12.13
N THR A 5 40.45 -10.56 13.26
CA THR A 5 39.05 -10.98 13.30
C THR A 5 38.23 -9.92 12.58
N ASN A 6 37.66 -10.28 11.44
CA ASN A 6 36.68 -9.45 10.75
C ASN A 6 35.50 -9.19 11.70
N PRO A 7 34.99 -7.95 11.81
CA PRO A 7 33.75 -7.70 12.51
C PRO A 7 32.62 -8.48 11.82
N LYS A 8 31.81 -9.14 12.65
CA LYS A 8 30.56 -9.81 12.27
C LYS A 8 29.67 -8.77 11.53
N PRO A 9 29.03 -9.12 10.41
CA PRO A 9 28.13 -8.18 9.74
C PRO A 9 27.05 -7.77 10.75
N GLU A 10 26.91 -6.47 10.95
CA GLU A 10 25.84 -5.86 11.74
C GLU A 10 24.51 -6.41 11.21
N GLU A 11 23.74 -7.04 12.09
CA GLU A 11 22.36 -7.41 11.81
C GLU A 11 21.61 -6.12 11.49
N THR A 12 21.34 -5.92 10.20
CA THR A 12 20.50 -4.85 9.68
C THR A 12 19.14 -4.91 10.39
N MET A 13 18.93 -4.02 11.36
CA MET A 13 17.61 -3.65 11.86
C MET A 13 16.81 -3.07 10.68
N THR A 14 16.16 -3.98 9.95
CA THR A 14 15.35 -3.70 8.76
C THR A 14 13.87 -3.94 9.06
N GLY A 15 13.49 -3.77 10.33
CA GLY A 15 12.09 -3.55 10.66
C GLY A 15 11.71 -2.21 10.06
N THR A 16 10.93 -2.23 8.98
CA THR A 16 10.34 -1.00 8.46
C THR A 16 9.46 -0.42 9.58
N TRP A 17 9.45 0.91 9.79
CA TRP A 17 8.68 1.55 10.88
C TRP A 17 7.21 1.10 10.95
N ILE A 18 6.66 0.63 9.83
CA ILE A 18 5.30 0.09 9.74
C ILE A 18 5.16 -1.23 10.50
N GLU A 19 6.18 -2.09 10.51
CA GLU A 19 6.19 -3.37 11.25
C GLU A 19 6.29 -3.14 12.77
N GLU A 20 6.87 -2.02 13.20
CA GLU A 20 6.87 -1.61 14.61
C GLU A 20 5.49 -1.15 15.10
N ARG A 21 4.63 -0.70 14.17
CA ARG A 21 3.30 -0.15 14.49
C ARG A 21 2.15 -1.09 14.18
N ILE A 22 2.28 -1.87 13.11
CA ILE A 22 1.30 -2.84 12.65
C ILE A 22 1.96 -4.21 12.76
N CYS A 23 1.43 -5.05 13.66
CA CYS A 23 1.94 -6.40 13.80
C CYS A 23 1.79 -7.18 12.50
N SER A 24 2.71 -8.13 12.23
CA SER A 24 2.77 -8.86 10.97
C SER A 24 1.47 -9.58 10.60
N ASN A 25 0.72 -10.06 11.61
CA ASN A 25 -0.59 -10.68 11.41
C ASN A 25 -1.61 -9.68 10.82
N SER A 26 -1.59 -8.43 11.28
CA SER A 26 -2.45 -7.37 10.76
C SER A 26 -2.02 -6.95 9.35
N MET A 27 -0.71 -6.89 9.08
CA MET A 27 -0.20 -6.61 7.73
C MET A 27 -0.66 -7.65 6.71
N GLY A 28 -0.62 -8.94 7.06
CA GLY A 28 -1.13 -10.00 6.19
C GLY A 28 -2.61 -9.85 5.88
N ARG A 29 -3.43 -9.50 6.89
CA ARG A 29 -4.87 -9.25 6.70
C ARG A 29 -5.15 -8.04 5.83
N ILE A 30 -4.47 -6.92 6.08
CA ILE A 30 -4.55 -5.71 5.25
C ILE A 30 -4.21 -6.03 3.80
N GLY A 31 -3.14 -6.80 3.56
CA GLY A 31 -2.77 -7.21 2.21
C GLY A 31 -3.86 -8.04 1.51
N ILE A 32 -4.49 -8.97 2.22
CA ILE A 32 -5.61 -9.76 1.70
C ILE A 32 -6.82 -8.88 1.39
N GLU A 33 -7.19 -7.96 2.29
CA GLU A 33 -8.31 -7.03 2.07
C GLU A 33 -8.08 -6.15 0.84
N LEU A 34 -6.88 -5.58 0.70
CA LEU A 34 -6.50 -4.82 -0.49
C LEU A 34 -6.58 -5.68 -1.76
N LEU A 35 -6.08 -6.92 -1.72
CA LEU A 35 -6.15 -7.84 -2.86
C LEU A 35 -7.60 -8.16 -3.25
N CYS A 36 -8.49 -8.38 -2.28
CA CYS A 36 -9.90 -8.65 -2.56
C CYS A 36 -10.61 -7.48 -3.27
N GLU A 37 -10.22 -6.24 -2.96
CA GLU A 37 -10.81 -5.03 -3.54
C GLU A 37 -10.15 -4.60 -4.87
N SER A 38 -8.97 -5.16 -5.19
CA SER A 38 -8.18 -4.78 -6.37
C SER A 38 -8.95 -4.86 -7.70
N ALA A 39 -9.72 -5.94 -7.92
CA ALA A 39 -10.46 -6.15 -9.17
C ALA A 39 -11.59 -5.14 -9.39
N LYS A 40 -12.16 -4.58 -8.31
CA LYS A 40 -13.28 -3.62 -8.36
C LYS A 40 -12.84 -2.17 -8.16
N SER A 41 -11.54 -1.96 -7.94
CA SER A 41 -10.96 -0.64 -7.70
C SER A 41 -11.07 0.24 -8.94
N VAL A 42 -11.30 1.55 -8.73
CA VAL A 42 -11.15 2.58 -9.78
C VAL A 42 -9.71 2.63 -10.34
N PHE A 43 -8.75 2.10 -9.57
CA PHE A 43 -7.34 1.96 -9.94
C PHE A 43 -6.97 0.55 -10.43
N SER A 44 -7.96 -0.32 -10.72
CA SER A 44 -7.72 -1.70 -11.12
C SER A 44 -6.64 -1.80 -12.22
N PRO A 45 -5.64 -2.70 -12.07
CA PRO A 45 -5.56 -3.80 -11.09
C PRO A 45 -5.05 -3.39 -9.70
N CYS A 46 -4.70 -2.13 -9.47
CA CYS A 46 -4.18 -1.64 -8.20
C CYS A 46 -5.31 -1.16 -7.28
N VAL A 47 -5.00 -1.03 -5.98
CA VAL A 47 -5.94 -0.46 -5.02
C VAL A 47 -5.25 0.51 -4.06
N LEU A 48 -5.97 1.57 -3.70
CA LEU A 48 -5.60 2.49 -2.64
C LEU A 48 -6.50 2.21 -1.43
N GLY A 49 -5.89 1.88 -0.30
CA GLY A 49 -6.54 1.73 0.99
C GLY A 49 -6.08 2.76 2.00
N ILE A 50 -6.81 2.84 3.10
CA ILE A 50 -6.55 3.76 4.20
C ILE A 50 -6.60 2.96 5.50
N ALA A 51 -5.54 3.01 6.29
CA ALA A 51 -5.52 2.52 7.66
C ALA A 51 -5.69 3.70 8.62
N CYS A 52 -6.71 3.62 9.48
CA CYS A 52 -6.98 4.60 10.52
C CYS A 52 -6.64 3.99 11.89
N MET A 53 -5.69 4.57 12.61
CA MET A 53 -5.24 4.11 13.92
C MET A 53 -5.26 5.29 14.90
N GLN A 54 -6.34 5.39 15.68
CA GLN A 54 -6.57 6.53 16.58
C GLN A 54 -6.53 7.86 15.81
N THR A 55 -5.49 8.68 16.00
CA THR A 55 -5.31 9.96 15.31
C THR A 55 -4.41 9.85 14.08
N GLU A 56 -3.85 8.67 13.83
CA GLU A 56 -2.90 8.45 12.75
C GLU A 56 -3.56 7.80 11.55
N ILE A 57 -3.26 8.32 10.37
CA ILE A 57 -3.74 7.82 9.08
C ILE A 57 -2.55 7.40 8.23
N ILE A 58 -2.66 6.24 7.59
CA ILE A 58 -1.70 5.74 6.60
C ILE A 58 -2.44 5.42 5.31
N PHE A 59 -1.95 5.94 4.20
CA PHE A 59 -2.41 5.50 2.88
C PHE A 59 -1.55 4.34 2.41
N MET A 60 -2.21 3.33 1.88
CA MET A 60 -1.59 2.09 1.41
C MET A 60 -1.96 1.87 -0.04
N TYR A 61 -0.96 1.67 -0.90
CA TYR A 61 -1.17 1.42 -2.32
C TYR A 61 -0.67 0.02 -2.66
N LEU A 62 -1.59 -0.87 -3.03
CA LEU A 62 -1.25 -2.19 -3.53
C LEU A 62 -0.93 -2.09 -5.02
N GLU A 63 0.32 -2.32 -5.36
CA GLU A 63 0.79 -2.51 -6.72
C GLU A 63 0.81 -4.00 -7.04
N ILE A 64 0.07 -4.38 -8.07
CA ILE A 64 0.02 -5.76 -8.58
C ILE A 64 -0.11 -5.72 -10.10
N SER A 65 0.66 -6.56 -10.78
CA SER A 65 0.57 -6.65 -12.25
C SER A 65 -0.75 -7.31 -12.67
N PRO A 66 -1.37 -6.89 -13.80
CA PRO A 66 -2.59 -7.50 -14.32
C PRO A 66 -2.53 -9.03 -14.41
N ASP A 67 -1.45 -9.58 -14.98
CA ASP A 67 -1.26 -11.04 -15.11
C ASP A 67 -1.25 -11.78 -13.77
N HIS A 68 -0.72 -11.13 -12.73
CA HIS A 68 -0.65 -11.70 -11.39
C HIS A 68 -2.05 -11.70 -10.77
N LEU A 69 -2.79 -10.60 -10.89
CA LEU A 69 -4.19 -10.54 -10.44
C LEU A 69 -5.06 -11.56 -11.20
N GLU A 70 -4.87 -11.70 -12.51
CA GLU A 70 -5.55 -12.70 -13.33
C GLU A 70 -5.21 -14.12 -12.87
N ALA A 71 -3.93 -14.41 -12.62
CA ALA A 71 -3.50 -15.72 -12.13
C ALA A 71 -4.16 -16.06 -10.78
N LEU A 72 -4.26 -15.10 -9.86
CA LEU A 72 -4.98 -15.26 -8.61
C LEU A 72 -6.47 -15.54 -8.83
N TYR A 73 -7.12 -14.80 -9.73
CA TYR A 73 -8.54 -14.96 -10.01
C TYR A 73 -8.89 -16.33 -10.60
N TYR A 74 -8.03 -16.86 -11.46
CA TYR A 74 -8.21 -18.16 -12.10
C TYR A 74 -7.50 -19.34 -11.40
N ASN A 75 -6.99 -19.14 -10.17
CA ASN A 75 -6.21 -20.15 -9.43
C ASN A 75 -5.05 -20.76 -10.24
N LYS A 76 -4.38 -19.94 -11.07
CA LYS A 76 -3.18 -20.33 -11.82
C LYS A 76 -1.93 -20.15 -10.97
N PRO A 77 -0.83 -20.87 -11.26
CA PRO A 77 0.44 -20.68 -10.56
C PRO A 77 0.94 -19.24 -10.69
N VAL A 78 1.25 -18.63 -9.56
CA VAL A 78 1.88 -17.32 -9.48
C VAL A 78 3.38 -17.53 -9.30
N ASN A 79 4.11 -17.70 -10.40
CA ASN A 79 5.57 -17.86 -10.33
C ASN A 79 6.24 -16.49 -10.26
N ASP A 80 7.08 -16.29 -9.25
CA ASP A 80 8.00 -15.16 -8.99
C ASP A 80 7.44 -13.73 -8.97
N LYS A 81 6.19 -13.51 -9.36
CA LYS A 81 5.52 -12.20 -9.29
C LYS A 81 5.07 -11.94 -7.85
N ARG A 82 5.45 -10.78 -7.30
CA ARG A 82 5.03 -10.32 -5.97
C ARG A 82 4.09 -9.13 -6.12
N ALA A 83 3.09 -9.06 -5.24
CA ALA A 83 2.36 -7.82 -5.03
C ALA A 83 3.12 -7.01 -3.98
N ILE A 84 3.18 -5.69 -4.17
CA ILE A 84 3.92 -4.78 -3.29
C ILE A 84 2.93 -3.81 -2.68
N ILE A 85 2.99 -3.64 -1.36
CA ILE A 85 2.23 -2.62 -0.65
C ILE A 85 3.16 -1.46 -0.35
N HIS A 86 2.90 -0.33 -1.00
CA HIS A 86 3.53 0.94 -0.68
C HIS A 86 2.73 1.65 0.40
N TYR A 87 3.38 2.40 1.26
CA TYR A 87 2.73 3.15 2.33
C TYR A 87 3.32 4.55 2.46
N THR A 88 2.46 5.51 2.77
CA THR A 88 2.91 6.86 3.12
C THR A 88 3.52 6.88 4.51
N LYS A 89 4.22 7.96 4.86
CA LYS A 89 4.39 8.32 6.28
C LYS A 89 3.03 8.40 6.98
N ASN A 90 3.04 8.31 8.30
CA ASN A 90 1.85 8.55 9.12
C ASN A 90 1.45 10.02 9.04
N PHE A 91 0.15 10.27 8.93
CA PHE A 91 -0.45 11.58 9.09
C PHE A 91 -1.13 11.62 10.46
N ASP A 92 -0.65 12.45 11.38
CA ASP A 92 -1.33 12.67 12.65
C ASP A 92 -2.33 13.81 12.51
N ILE A 93 -3.64 13.49 12.52
CA ILE A 93 -4.69 14.49 12.34
C ILE A 93 -4.72 15.54 13.45
N MET A 94 -4.03 15.32 14.57
CA MET A 94 -3.87 16.34 15.61
C MET A 94 -2.88 17.43 15.20
N LYS A 95 -1.97 17.17 14.26
CA LYS A 95 -1.01 18.15 13.73
C LYS A 95 -1.60 18.92 12.56
N ALA A 96 -1.46 20.24 12.58
CA ALA A 96 -2.06 21.10 11.56
C ALA A 96 -1.48 20.85 10.16
N GLU A 97 -0.18 20.61 10.09
CA GLU A 97 0.56 20.40 8.86
C GLU A 97 0.16 19.08 8.18
N ASP A 98 -0.06 18.03 8.97
CA ASP A 98 -0.51 16.73 8.45
C ASP A 98 -1.99 16.78 8.05
N ARG A 99 -2.84 17.56 8.75
CA ARG A 99 -4.23 17.79 8.31
C ARG A 99 -4.32 18.42 6.94
N VAL A 100 -3.50 19.45 6.67
CA VAL A 100 -3.49 20.11 5.35
C VAL A 100 -3.10 19.12 4.26
N GLN A 101 -2.01 18.38 4.45
CA GLN A 101 -1.56 17.37 3.48
C GLN A 101 -2.62 16.27 3.26
N PHE A 102 -3.26 15.80 4.33
CA PHE A 102 -4.34 14.81 4.24
C PHE A 102 -5.52 15.33 3.43
N VAL A 103 -6.00 16.55 3.72
CA VAL A 103 -7.13 17.16 3.01
C VAL A 103 -6.80 17.37 1.52
N ASP A 104 -5.59 17.87 1.21
CA ASP A 104 -5.13 18.07 -0.16
C ASP A 104 -5.09 16.74 -0.93
N PHE A 105 -4.57 15.68 -0.30
CA PHE A 105 -4.54 14.36 -0.91
C PHE A 105 -5.96 13.80 -1.14
N MET A 106 -6.86 13.93 -0.16
CA MET A 106 -8.26 13.50 -0.32
C MET A 106 -8.98 14.28 -1.43
N PHE A 107 -8.73 15.58 -1.54
CA PHE A 107 -9.26 16.41 -2.62
C PHE A 107 -8.76 15.95 -4.00
N TYR A 108 -7.46 15.62 -4.09
CA TYR A 108 -6.87 15.05 -5.29
C TYR A 108 -7.51 13.71 -5.68
N LEU A 109 -7.72 12.79 -4.71
CA LEU A 109 -8.39 11.51 -4.96
C LEU A 109 -9.83 11.69 -5.45
N GLY A 110 -10.60 12.58 -4.80
CA GLY A 110 -11.97 12.89 -5.23
C GLY A 110 -12.03 13.48 -6.64
N SER A 111 -11.01 14.27 -7.01
CA SER A 111 -10.86 14.76 -8.38
C SER A 111 -10.63 13.60 -9.35
N LEU A 112 -9.67 12.71 -9.10
CA LEU A 112 -9.38 11.56 -9.97
C LEU A 112 -10.61 10.67 -10.24
N GLN A 113 -11.42 10.42 -9.21
CA GLN A 113 -12.65 9.62 -9.35
C GLN A 113 -13.63 10.25 -10.36
N LYS A 114 -13.78 11.59 -10.36
CA LYS A 114 -14.64 12.31 -11.28
C LYS A 114 -14.17 12.19 -12.74
N TRP A 115 -12.86 12.25 -12.97
CA TRP A 115 -12.28 12.11 -14.32
C TRP A 115 -12.52 10.71 -14.90
N ASN A 116 -12.37 9.66 -14.10
CA ASN A 116 -12.65 8.30 -14.56
C ASN A 116 -14.14 8.09 -14.87
N LEU A 117 -15.05 8.59 -14.03
CA LEU A 117 -16.49 8.53 -14.31
C LEU A 117 -16.86 9.26 -15.61
N SER A 118 -16.29 10.43 -15.88
CA SER A 118 -16.56 11.13 -17.15
C SER A 118 -16.12 10.35 -18.39
N ARG A 119 -15.14 9.45 -18.28
CA ARG A 119 -14.70 8.62 -19.40
C ARG A 119 -15.71 7.51 -19.72
N TYR A 120 -16.31 6.90 -18.70
CA TYR A 120 -17.36 5.87 -18.89
C TYR A 120 -18.69 6.41 -19.44
N TYR A 121 -18.96 7.71 -19.30
CA TYR A 121 -20.19 8.34 -19.81
C TYR A 121 -20.05 8.96 -21.22
N VAL A 122 -18.86 8.93 -21.83
CA VAL A 122 -18.63 9.47 -23.19
C VAL A 122 -18.58 8.34 -24.23
N ASP A 123 -18.55 7.08 -23.80
CA ASP A 123 -18.60 5.89 -24.66
C ASP A 123 -19.97 5.15 -24.62
N VAL A 124 -21.07 5.91 -24.52
CA VAL A 124 -22.46 5.39 -24.71
C VAL A 124 -23.16 6.12 -25.83
#